data_AF-A0A5C6BSB9-F1
#
_entry.id   AF-A0A5C6BSB9-F1
#
_cell.length_a   1.000
_cell.length_b   1.000
_cell.length_c   1.000
_cell.angle_alpha   90.00
_cell.angle_beta   90.00
_cell.angle_gamma   90.00
#
_symmetry.space_group_name_H-M   'P 1'
#
loop_
_entity.id
_entity.type
_entity.pdbx_description
1 polymer ?
#
loop_
_entity_poly.entity_id
_entity_poly.type
_entity_poly.pdbx_seq_one_letter_code
_entity_poly.pdbx_strand_id
1 'polypeptide(L)' 'MRHRLRLFTGEDEGTAVAEPGMTVKLSEITHILAEAVQADRAWLHDFDNDEVQISADLYDVLSAYWNLRPSA' A
#
# COMPACT_ATOMS: atom_id res chain seq x y z
N MET A 1 11.70 -49.64 16.75
CA MET A 1 10.46 -48.86 16.96
C MET A 1 10.73 -47.42 16.56
N ARG A 2 10.20 -46.93 15.42
CA ARG A 2 10.48 -45.56 14.92
C ARG A 2 9.22 -44.73 15.11
N HIS A 3 9.18 -43.96 16.20
CA HIS A 3 8.06 -43.06 16.48
C HIS A 3 8.10 -41.91 15.49
N ARG A 4 7.03 -41.77 14.70
CA ARG A 4 6.84 -40.70 13.73
C ARG A 4 5.86 -39.71 14.35
N LEU A 5 6.34 -38.54 14.77
CA LEU A 5 5.44 -37.45 15.13
C LEU A 5 4.69 -37.02 13.88
N ARG A 6 3.36 -36.94 13.98
CA ARG A 6 2.51 -36.30 12.99
C ARG A 6 2.28 -34.88 13.50
N LEU A 7 2.83 -33.90 12.79
CA LEU A 7 2.50 -32.50 12.99
C LEU A 7 1.04 -32.32 12.59
N PHE A 8 0.22 -31.93 13.57
CA PHE A 8 -1.16 -31.54 13.35
C PHE A 8 -1.16 -30.01 13.28
N THR A 9 -0.93 -29.46 12.09
CA THR A 9 -1.25 -28.06 11.81
C THR A 9 -2.76 -28.01 11.69
N GLY A 10 -3.41 -27.57 12.77
CA GLY A 10 -4.84 -27.29 12.75
C GLY A 10 -5.14 -26.37 11.58
N GLU A 11 -6.10 -26.82 10.77
CA GLU A 11 -6.89 -26.11 9.77
C GLU A 11 -6.26 -24.89 9.09
N ASP A 12 -6.10 -25.02 7.77
CA ASP A 12 -5.92 -23.97 6.77
C ASP A 12 -6.95 -22.84 6.92
N GLU A 13 -6.77 -21.98 7.91
CA GLU A 13 -7.17 -20.59 7.83
C GLU A 13 -5.87 -19.81 7.69
N GLY A 14 -5.48 -19.58 6.43
CA GLY A 14 -4.41 -18.68 6.07
C GLY A 14 -4.69 -17.30 6.64
N THR A 15 -4.34 -17.09 7.90
CA THR A 15 -4.10 -15.79 8.48
C THR A 15 -2.84 -15.29 7.80
N ALA A 16 -3.01 -14.74 6.59
CA ALA A 16 -2.02 -13.84 6.04
C ALA A 16 -1.81 -12.78 7.12
N VAL A 17 -0.69 -12.88 7.82
CA VAL A 17 -0.27 -11.86 8.78
C VAL A 17 -0.09 -10.61 7.93
N ALA A 18 -1.11 -9.75 7.91
CA ALA A 18 -1.03 -8.49 7.21
C ALA A 18 0.16 -7.74 7.80
N GLU A 19 1.16 -7.44 6.97
CA GLU A 19 2.28 -6.64 7.41
C GLU A 19 1.74 -5.32 7.98
N PRO A 20 2.24 -4.88 9.15
CA PRO A 20 1.68 -3.71 9.80
C PRO A 20 1.87 -2.49 8.89
N GLY A 21 0.75 -1.91 8.46
CA GLY A 21 0.76 -0.64 7.74
C GLY A 21 1.43 0.45 8.58
N MET A 22 2.30 1.25 7.95
CA MET A 22 2.94 2.39 8.60
C MET A 22 2.14 3.67 8.37
N THR A 23 1.81 4.38 9.44
CA THR A 23 1.18 5.69 9.35
C THR A 23 2.25 6.78 9.21
N VAL A 24 2.26 7.48 8.09
CA VAL A 24 3.14 8.62 7.81
C VAL A 24 2.34 9.90 7.63
N LYS A 25 2.97 11.06 7.83
CA LYS A 25 2.30 12.35 7.60
C LYS A 25 2.09 12.56 6.10
N LEU A 26 0.92 13.09 5.72
CA LEU A 26 0.65 13.42 4.31
C LEU A 26 1.69 14.37 3.71
N SER A 27 2.18 15.34 4.49
CA SER A 27 3.23 16.28 4.04
C SER A 27 4.57 15.60 3.74
N GLU A 28 4.88 14.52 4.46
CA GLU A 28 6.14 13.79 4.31
C GLU A 28 6.09 12.92 3.06
N ILE A 29 5.01 12.14 2.89
CA ILE A 29 4.85 11.29 1.70
C ILE A 29 4.70 12.10 0.42
N THR A 30 3.97 13.22 0.44
CA THR A 30 3.84 14.08 -0.74
C THR A 30 5.17 14.71 -1.15
N HIS A 31 6.03 15.06 -0.19
CA HIS A 31 7.37 15.57 -0.49
C HIS A 31 8.26 14.50 -1.13
N ILE A 32 8.29 13.29 -0.57
CA ILE A 32 9.10 12.18 -1.10
C ILE A 32 8.66 11.80 -2.51
N LEU A 33 7.34 11.67 -2.73
CA LEU A 33 6.80 11.33 -4.06
C LEU A 33 7.07 12.45 -5.07
N ALA A 34 6.93 13.72 -4.69
CA ALA A 34 7.22 14.84 -5.58
C ALA A 34 8.70 14.88 -6.01
N GLU A 35 9.63 14.60 -5.10
CA GLU A 35 11.06 14.49 -5.44
C GLU A 35 11.31 13.27 -6.34
N ALA A 36 10.72 12.12 -6.02
CA ALA A 36 10.91 10.89 -6.78
C ALA A 36 10.44 11.02 -8.24
N VAL A 37 9.29 11.66 -8.47
CA VAL A 37 8.77 11.97 -9.82
C VAL A 37 9.70 12.93 -10.56
N GLN A 38 10.17 13.99 -9.91
CA GLN A 38 11.10 14.94 -10.53
C GLN A 38 12.45 14.32 -10.91
N ALA A 39 12.91 13.34 -10.12
CA ALA A 39 14.18 12.65 -10.31
C ALA A 39 14.06 11.36 -11.14
N ASP A 40 12.89 11.08 -11.74
CA ASP A 40 12.60 9.90 -12.55
C ASP A 40 13.07 8.59 -11.87
N ARG A 41 12.69 8.43 -10.60
CA ARG A 41 13.16 7.30 -9.80
C ARG A 41 12.48 6.00 -10.23
N ALA A 42 13.28 5.07 -10.74
CA ALA A 42 12.80 3.77 -11.23
C ALA A 42 11.97 2.97 -10.21
N TRP A 43 12.27 3.06 -8.91
CA TRP A 43 11.53 2.32 -7.88
C TRP A 43 10.06 2.74 -7.80
N LEU A 44 9.69 3.93 -8.27
CA LEU A 44 8.30 4.41 -8.20
C LEU A 44 7.37 3.53 -9.06
N HIS A 45 7.87 3.05 -10.20
CA HIS A 45 7.13 2.16 -11.10
C HIS A 45 6.84 0.79 -10.49
N ASP A 46 7.63 0.37 -9.49
CA ASP A 46 7.40 -0.91 -8.80
C ASP A 46 6.05 -0.90 -8.04
N PHE A 47 5.47 0.28 -7.80
CA PHE A 47 4.22 0.48 -7.05
C PHE A 47 3.04 0.91 -7.93
N ASP A 48 3.15 0.90 -9.27
CA ASP A 48 2.11 1.44 -10.17
C ASP A 48 0.74 0.73 -10.04
N ASN A 49 0.71 -0.52 -9.55
CA ASN A 49 -0.52 -1.31 -9.38
C ASN A 49 -0.93 -1.49 -7.91
N ASP A 50 -0.21 -0.85 -6.98
CA ASP A 50 -0.45 -1.03 -5.55
C ASP A 50 -1.59 -0.14 -5.05
N GLU A 51 -2.44 -0.70 -4.19
CA GLU A 51 -3.50 0.06 -3.53
C GLU A 51 -3.02 0.66 -2.22
N VAL A 52 -3.18 1.97 -2.06
CA VAL A 52 -2.83 2.70 -0.84
C VAL A 52 -4.07 3.01 -0.03
N GLN A 53 -4.07 2.64 1.26
CA GLN A 53 -5.15 2.96 2.18
C GLN A 53 -5.03 4.42 2.66
N ILE A 54 -6.10 5.19 2.46
CA ILE A 54 -6.22 6.59 2.93
C ILE A 54 -7.55 6.78 3.67
N SER A 55 -7.67 7.87 4.42
CA SER A 55 -8.95 8.22 5.04
C SER A 55 -9.99 8.58 3.97
N ALA A 56 -11.28 8.32 4.27
CA ALA A 56 -12.39 8.68 3.38
C ALA A 56 -12.40 10.18 3.04
N ASP A 57 -12.17 11.04 4.04
CA ASP A 57 -12.11 12.50 3.86
C ASP A 57 -11.01 12.92 2.84
N LEU A 58 -9.83 12.32 2.94
CA LEU A 58 -8.75 12.60 1.99
C LEU A 58 -9.08 12.08 0.58
N TYR A 59 -9.68 10.89 0.49
CA TYR A 59 -10.14 10.33 -0.77
C TYR A 59 -11.15 11.25 -1.48
N ASP A 60 -12.11 11.79 -0.75
CA ASP A 60 -13.13 12.69 -1.31
C ASP A 60 -12.51 13.98 -1.85
N VAL A 61 -11.57 14.57 -1.11
CA VAL A 61 -10.84 15.78 -1.56
C VAL A 61 -10.03 15.51 -2.82
N LEU A 62 -9.28 14.40 -2.87
CA LEU A 62 -8.48 14.03 -4.04
C LEU A 62 -9.35 13.71 -5.26
N SER A 63 -10.45 13.01 -5.05
CA SER A 63 -11.42 12.67 -6.11
C SER A 63 -12.06 13.93 -6.69
N ALA A 64 -12.48 14.87 -5.83
CA ALA A 64 -13.00 16.15 -6.27
C ALA A 64 -11.94 16.94 -7.06
N TYR A 65 -10.70 17.01 -6.57
CA TYR A 65 -9.60 17.67 -7.27
C TYR A 65 -9.34 17.04 -8.65
N TRP A 66 -9.31 15.71 -8.75
CA TRP A 66 -9.07 15.00 -10.00
C TRP A 66 -10.15 15.25 -11.03
N ASN A 67 -11.42 15.18 -10.62
CA ASN A 67 -12.58 15.43 -11.50
C ASN A 67 -12.66 16.88 -11.99
N LEU A 68 -12.04 17.82 -11.28
CA LEU A 68 -11.96 19.23 -11.68
C LEU A 68 -10.84 19.48 -12.68
N ARG A 69 -9.90 18.55 -12.89
CA ARG A 69 -8.88 18.69 -13.93
C ARG A 69 -9.60 18.61 -15.28
N PRO A 70 -9.59 19.69 -16.10
CA PRO A 70 -10.10 19.61 -17.45
C PRO A 70 -9.31 18.49 -18.15
N SER A 71 -10.01 17.52 -18.75
CA SER A 71 -9.38 16.58 -19.66
C SER A 71 -8.68 17.40 -20.75
N ALA A 72 -7.36 17.48 -20.69
CA ALA A 72 -6.53 18.19 -21.65
C ALA A 72 -6.51 17.46 -23.00
#